data_AF-A0A385BQQ9-F1
#
_entry.id   AF-A0A385BQQ9-F1
#
_cell.length_a   1.000
_cell.length_b   1.000
_cell.length_c   1.000
_cell.angle_alpha   90.00
_cell.angle_beta   90.00
_cell.angle_gamma   90.00
#
_symmetry.space_group_name_H-M   'P 1'
#
loop_
_entity.id
_entity.type
_entity.pdbx_description
1 polymer ?
#
loop_
_entity_poly.entity_id
_entity_poly.type
_entity_poly.pdbx_seq_one_letter_code
_entity_poly.pdbx_strand_id
1 'polypeptide(L)'
;MDCENVMVYSKPYYKLIQEESIEDKDVYYKFVNWLLGEFDLYLQENSTGLKVYYPSGWLSIKKRTDFTMEIIIASKSKIVCEKKYFQLVSIYNQVKRTFRYN
;
A
#
# COMPACT_ATOMS: atom_id res chain seq x y z
N MET A 1 5.49 9.61 -12.95
CA MET A 1 5.64 8.14 -12.95
C MET A 1 4.35 7.65 -13.55
N ASP A 2 4.36 7.48 -14.87
CA ASP A 2 3.19 7.17 -15.68
C ASP A 2 3.20 5.67 -15.94
N CYS A 3 2.67 4.91 -14.98
CA CYS A 3 2.29 3.53 -15.19
C CYS A 3 0.76 3.49 -15.11
N GLU A 4 0.09 3.05 -16.18
CA GLU A 4 -1.35 2.82 -16.15
C GLU A 4 -1.65 1.85 -15.02
N ASN A 5 -2.31 2.32 -13.96
CA ASN A 5 -2.78 1.47 -12.88
C ASN A 5 -3.80 0.49 -13.46
N VAL A 6 -3.41 -0.76 -13.71
CA VAL A 6 -4.34 -1.77 -14.24
C VAL A 6 -5.26 -2.23 -13.11
N MET A 7 -6.44 -1.61 -13.03
CA MET A 7 -7.48 -1.99 -12.08
C MET A 7 -8.41 -3.02 -12.70
N VAL A 8 -8.53 -4.18 -12.06
CA VAL A 8 -9.36 -5.29 -12.52
C VAL A 8 -10.57 -5.43 -11.62
N TYR A 9 -11.77 -5.51 -12.20
CA TYR A 9 -12.97 -5.85 -11.44
C TYR A 9 -13.12 -7.37 -11.34
N SER A 10 -13.19 -7.88 -10.11
CA SER A 10 -13.45 -9.28 -9.77
C SER A 10 -14.44 -9.32 -8.61
N LYS A 11 -15.68 -9.74 -8.88
CA LYS A 11 -16.80 -9.66 -7.93
C LYS A 11 -16.39 -10.22 -6.56
N PRO A 12 -16.61 -9.49 -5.44
CA PRO A 12 -17.36 -8.23 -5.32
C PRO A 12 -16.49 -6.94 -5.32
N TYR A 13 -15.25 -6.99 -5.81
CA TYR A 13 -14.27 -5.91 -5.65
C TYR A 13 -13.66 -5.42 -6.95
N TYR A 14 -13.30 -4.14 -6.97
CA TYR A 14 -12.23 -3.62 -7.80
C TYR A 14 -10.90 -3.88 -7.11
N LYS A 15 -9.95 -4.45 -7.84
CA LYS A 15 -8.63 -4.80 -7.35
C LYS A 15 -7.55 -4.05 -8.13
N LEU A 16 -6.67 -3.37 -7.41
CA LEU A 16 -5.44 -2.79 -7.92
C LEU A 16 -4.28 -3.57 -7.33
N ILE A 17 -3.33 -3.96 -8.17
CA ILE A 17 -2.07 -4.58 -7.77
C ILE A 17 -0.97 -3.74 -8.43
N GLN A 18 -0.08 -3.22 -7.62
CA GLN A 18 1.03 -2.40 -8.08
C GLN A 18 2.32 -2.88 -7.43
N GLU A 19 3.37 -2.99 -8.22
CA GLU A 19 4.72 -3.19 -7.71
C GLU A 19 5.45 -1.84 -7.66
N GLU A 20 6.16 -1.62 -6.56
CA GLU A 20 6.92 -0.42 -6.29
C GLU A 20 8.36 -0.78 -5.93
N SER A 21 9.32 -0.02 -6.45
CA SER A 21 10.72 -0.20 -6.11
C SER A 21 11.01 0.34 -4.70
N ILE A 22 11.83 -0.40 -3.98
CA ILE A 22 12.39 -0.05 -2.68
C ILE A 22 13.88 0.24 -2.90
N GLU A 23 14.33 1.43 -2.54
CA GLU A 23 15.75 1.80 -2.62
C GLU A 23 16.56 1.21 -1.48
N ASP A 24 15.94 1.12 -0.30
CA ASP A 24 16.52 0.59 0.93
C ASP A 24 15.44 -0.14 1.73
N LYS A 25 15.76 -1.36 2.21
CA LYS A 25 14.88 -2.17 3.04
C LYS A 25 14.35 -1.39 4.27
N ASP A 26 15.11 -0.44 4.80
CA ASP A 26 14.71 0.34 5.97
C ASP A 26 13.56 1.29 5.64
N VAL A 27 13.50 1.80 4.39
CA VAL A 27 12.38 2.61 3.90
C VAL A 27 11.09 1.80 3.89
N TYR A 28 11.15 0.52 3.51
CA TYR A 28 9.98 -0.36 3.56
C TYR A 28 9.46 -0.54 4.99
N TYR A 29 10.33 -0.85 5.96
CA TYR A 29 9.89 -1.02 7.35
C TYR A 29 9.36 0.27 7.95
N LYS A 30 9.97 1.41 7.65
CA LYS A 30 9.48 2.74 8.07
C LYS A 30 8.12 3.06 7.43
N PHE A 31 7.93 2.71 6.17
CA PHE A 31 6.64 2.86 5.49
C PHE A 31 5.56 2.01 6.15
N VAL A 32 5.83 0.72 6.37
CA VAL A 32 4.90 -0.18 7.07
C VAL A 32 4.56 0.35 8.47
N ASN A 33 5.55 0.78 9.24
CA ASN A 33 5.34 1.36 10.57
C ASN A 33 4.49 2.63 10.54
N TRP A 34 4.66 3.48 9.53
CA TRP A 34 3.81 4.65 9.34
C TRP A 34 2.36 4.23 9.10
N LEU A 35 2.14 3.23 8.24
CA LEU A 35 0.81 2.73 7.94
C LEU A 35 0.12 2.06 9.13
N LEU A 36 0.88 1.45 10.06
CA LEU A 36 0.32 0.92 11.30
C LEU A 36 -0.38 2.02 12.11
N GLY A 37 0.23 3.21 12.17
CA GLY A 37 -0.34 4.38 12.84
C GLY A 37 -1.46 5.05 12.04
N GLU A 38 -1.31 5.19 10.72
CA GLU A 38 -2.34 5.77 9.84
C GLU A 38 -3.67 4.99 9.87
N PHE A 39 -3.59 3.68 10.13
CA PHE A 39 -4.74 2.77 10.10
C PHE A 39 -5.00 2.06 11.44
N ASP A 40 -4.58 2.65 12.56
CA ASP A 40 -4.68 2.09 13.91
C ASP A 40 -6.12 1.70 14.32
N LEU A 41 -7.13 2.43 13.82
CA LEU A 41 -8.55 2.15 14.07
C LEU A 41 -9.13 0.99 13.26
N TYR A 42 -8.38 0.44 12.30
CA TYR A 42 -8.82 -0.66 11.45
C TYR A 42 -8.24 -1.99 11.92
N LEU A 43 -8.91 -3.10 11.56
CA LEU A 43 -8.37 -4.43 11.83
C LEU A 43 -7.12 -4.66 10.98
N GLN A 44 -6.03 -5.11 11.60
CA GLN A 44 -4.74 -5.33 10.95
C GLN A 44 -4.26 -6.79 11.11
N GLU A 45 -3.55 -7.29 10.11
CA GLU A 45 -2.84 -8.57 10.14
C GLU A 45 -1.40 -8.35 9.67
N ASN A 46 -0.43 -8.73 10.52
CA ASN A 46 0.99 -8.39 10.35
C ASN A 46 1.89 -9.60 10.04
N SER A 47 1.32 -10.69 9.52
CA SER A 47 1.99 -11.99 9.35
C SER A 47 3.03 -12.02 8.22
N THR A 48 2.73 -11.38 7.09
CA THR A 48 3.53 -11.43 5.84
C THR A 48 3.74 -10.05 5.20
N GLY A 49 3.76 -9.02 6.04
CA GLY A 49 3.65 -7.62 5.66
C GLY A 49 2.54 -6.96 6.46
N LEU A 50 1.93 -5.91 5.91
CA LEU A 50 0.77 -5.27 6.52
C LEU A 50 -0.47 -5.59 5.69
N LYS A 51 -1.54 -6.03 6.34
CA LYS A 51 -2.87 -6.09 5.73
C LYS A 51 -3.88 -5.38 6.62
N VAL A 52 -4.63 -4.46 6.04
CA VAL A 52 -5.61 -3.62 6.75
C VAL A 52 -6.99 -3.85 6.16
N TYR A 53 -7.97 -4.12 7.01
CA TYR A 53 -9.36 -4.34 6.63
C TYR A 53 -10.22 -3.13 7.01
N TYR A 54 -10.97 -2.61 6.05
CA TYR A 54 -11.89 -1.48 6.21
C TYR A 54 -13.28 -1.84 5.66
N PRO A 55 -14.37 -1.13 6.02
CA PRO A 55 -15.73 -1.55 5.65
C PRO A 55 -15.97 -1.76 4.14
N SER A 56 -15.27 -0.97 3.31
CA SER A 56 -15.37 -1.04 1.85
C SER A 56 -14.42 -2.05 1.19
N GLY A 57 -13.53 -2.72 1.93
CA GLY A 57 -12.55 -3.66 1.36
C GLY A 57 -11.29 -3.85 2.22
N TRP A 58 -10.14 -4.00 1.59
CA TRP A 58 -8.87 -4.19 2.28
C TRP A 58 -7.68 -3.73 1.43
N LEU A 59 -6.57 -3.42 2.09
CA LEU A 59 -5.28 -3.18 1.45
C LEU A 59 -4.22 -4.11 2.04
N SER A 60 -3.18 -4.40 1.27
CA SER A 60 -2.03 -5.17 1.72
C SER A 60 -0.75 -4.61 1.11
N ILE A 61 0.28 -4.48 1.94
CA ILE A 61 1.64 -4.14 1.55
C ILE A 61 2.52 -5.34 1.88
N LYS A 62 3.21 -5.88 0.87
CA LYS A 62 4.06 -7.05 1.03
C LYS A 62 5.42 -6.81 0.39
N LYS A 63 6.48 -7.22 1.07
CA LYS A 63 7.82 -7.28 0.47
C LYS A 63 7.88 -8.46 -0.49
N ARG A 64 8.30 -8.23 -1.74
CA ARG A 64 8.49 -9.29 -2.76
C ARG A 64 9.96 -9.70 -2.84
N THR A 65 10.86 -8.71 -2.87
CA THR A 65 12.32 -8.89 -2.82
C THR A 65 12.93 -7.82 -1.92
N ASP A 66 14.26 -7.77 -1.80
CA ASP A 66 14.93 -6.69 -1.08
C ASP A 66 14.70 -5.30 -1.67
N PHE A 67 14.38 -5.22 -2.96
CA PHE A 67 14.23 -3.95 -3.70
C PHE A 67 12.84 -3.76 -4.30
N THR A 68 11.87 -4.60 -3.96
CA THR A 68 10.49 -4.46 -4.45
C THR A 68 9.45 -4.82 -3.40
N MET A 69 8.40 -4.00 -3.35
CA MET A 69 7.16 -4.30 -2.63
C MET A 69 5.98 -4.38 -3.60
N GLU A 70 4.96 -5.08 -3.16
CA GLU A 70 3.66 -5.14 -3.80
C GLU A 70 2.62 -4.44 -2.92
N ILE A 71 1.87 -3.54 -3.53
CA ILE A 71 0.69 -2.88 -2.98
C ILE A 71 -0.53 -3.53 -3.62
N ILE A 72 -1.39 -4.12 -2.80
CA ILE A 72 -2.68 -4.66 -3.24
C ILE A 72 -3.78 -3.87 -2.56
N ILE A 73 -4.77 -3.43 -3.33
CA ILE A 73 -5.96 -2.75 -2.80
C ILE A 73 -7.18 -3.41 -3.42
N ALA A 74 -8.11 -3.82 -2.58
CA ALA A 74 -9.43 -4.30 -2.98
C ALA A 74 -10.50 -3.41 -2.36
N SER A 75 -11.46 -2.98 -3.17
CA SER A 75 -12.56 -2.14 -2.70
C SER A 75 -13.82 -2.40 -3.51
N LYS A 76 -14.99 -2.30 -2.87
CA LYS A 76 -16.30 -2.36 -3.54
C LYS A 76 -16.53 -1.19 -4.53
N SER A 77 -15.72 -0.13 -4.42
CA SER A 77 -15.79 1.05 -5.28
C SER A 77 -14.44 1.34 -5.93
N LYS A 78 -14.46 1.51 -7.26
CA LYS A 78 -13.30 1.93 -8.07
C LYS A 78 -12.66 3.21 -7.53
N ILE A 79 -13.47 4.24 -7.28
CA ILE A 79 -13.03 5.54 -6.78
C ILE A 79 -12.34 5.40 -5.41
N VAL A 80 -12.87 4.57 -4.52
CA VAL A 80 -12.26 4.32 -3.21
C VAL A 80 -10.93 3.58 -3.36
N CYS A 81 -10.85 2.63 -4.29
CA CYS A 81 -9.61 1.92 -4.62
C CYS A 81 -8.52 2.89 -5.07
N GLU A 82 -8.83 3.76 -6.04
CA GLU A 82 -7.91 4.79 -6.57
C GLU A 82 -7.48 5.77 -5.49
N LYS A 83 -8.43 6.30 -4.69
CA LYS A 83 -8.11 7.23 -3.58
C LYS A 83 -7.15 6.61 -2.57
N LYS A 84 -7.37 5.34 -2.20
CA LYS A 84 -6.49 4.62 -1.27
C LYS A 84 -5.11 4.40 -1.87
N TYR A 85 -5.03 4.09 -3.16
CA TYR A 85 -3.76 3.99 -3.85
C TYR A 85 -2.98 5.30 -3.80
N PHE A 86 -3.60 6.41 -4.17
CA PHE A 86 -2.94 7.72 -4.11
C PHE A 86 -2.53 8.12 -2.69
N GLN A 87 -3.34 7.79 -1.67
CA GLN A 87 -2.96 7.98 -0.26
C GLN A 87 -1.69 7.20 0.08
N LEU A 88 -1.62 5.91 -0.26
CA LEU A 88 -0.45 5.06 0.01
C LEU A 88 0.80 5.57 -0.71
N VAL A 89 0.68 5.96 -1.99
CA VAL A 89 1.79 6.52 -2.77
C VAL A 89 2.27 7.84 -2.15
N SER A 90 1.36 8.70 -1.69
CA SER A 90 1.69 9.96 -1.03
C SER A 90 2.49 9.72 0.26
N ILE A 91 2.02 8.80 1.12
CA ILE A 91 2.72 8.41 2.34
C ILE A 91 4.08 7.80 2.02
N TYR A 92 4.17 6.91 1.03
CA TYR A 92 5.44 6.29 0.63
C TYR A 92 6.46 7.34 0.18
N ASN A 93 6.02 8.32 -0.64
CA ASN A 93 6.87 9.42 -1.08
C ASN A 93 7.29 10.33 0.09
N GLN A 94 6.41 10.55 1.06
CA GLN A 94 6.74 11.29 2.27
C GLN A 94 7.82 10.55 3.07
N VAL A 95 7.65 9.26 3.33
CA VAL A 95 8.64 8.42 4.02
C VAL A 95 9.99 8.44 3.30
N LYS A 96 10.01 8.26 1.98
CA LYS A 96 11.25 8.37 1.19
C LYS A 96 11.96 9.72 1.39
N ARG A 97 11.21 10.82 1.40
CA ARG A 97 11.78 12.16 1.61
C ARG A 97 12.29 12.37 3.02
N THR A 98 11.55 11.92 4.03
CA THR A 98 11.93 12.08 5.44
C THR A 98 13.19 11.30 5.79
N PHE A 99 13.38 10.12 5.20
CA PHE A 99 14.45 9.21 5.60
C PHE A 99 15.61 9.06 4.61
N ARG A 100 15.61 9.77 3.46
CA ARG A 100 16.76 9.86 2.55
C ARG A 100 17.92 10.75 3.06
N TYR A 101 17.68 11.56 4.09
CA TYR A 101 18.65 12.54 4.61
C TYR A 101 19.19 12.20 6.00
N ASN A 102 18.99 10.96 6.48
CA ASN A 102 19.58 10.47 7.73
C ASN A 102 20.61 9.38 7.44
#